data_AF-A0A7J7Q723-F1
#
_entry.id   AF-A0A7J7Q723-F1
#
_cell.length_a   1.000
_cell.length_b   1.000
_cell.length_c   1.000
_cell.angle_alpha   90.00
_cell.angle_beta   90.00
_cell.angle_gamma   90.00
#
_symmetry.space_group_name_H-M   'P 1'
#
loop_
_entity.id
_entity.type
_entity.pdbx_description
1 polymer ?
#
loop_
_entity_poly.entity_id
_entity_poly.type
_entity_poly.pdbx_seq_one_letter_code
_entity_poly.pdbx_strand_id
1 'polypeptide(L)'
;MSRAGLLTLVNVLLLKNRNMADGEDPYAHGIASCLNCHGLTVVQSTFESNFAHTAGAVYVVSSPGGATILNSTLSGNAADTDAGSIAVENAPVHISGCSFNDEKVESFGAWGGALNILNSTSVVVEDTRFDGCYVASAGGALHLHNSTATLTNVSCSSCTADTYGGCVALTFSNLTVRGSTFDSNTCYFTGGAFHLDRASALYVYNTTFNNNTAPYGGAINGQEDDGLVELHGCSLTGNSAADKGGAVHLESDRFAFLATDTLFANNTVDELGGAVACTAANCSFTNCTLRNNTARLGGAVWSSSAKLLALQEAAVVATKQNTVEAYMRRR
;
A
#
# COMPACT_ATOMS: atom_id res chain seq x y z
N MET A 1 -34.64 2.24 0.18
CA MET A 1 -34.08 1.01 0.79
C MET A 1 -34.35 -0.13 -0.17
N SER A 2 -33.30 -0.82 -0.58
CA SER A 2 -33.40 -1.97 -1.47
C SER A 2 -34.16 -3.13 -0.83
N ARG A 3 -34.84 -3.94 -1.66
CA ARG A 3 -35.51 -5.18 -1.26
C ARG A 3 -34.63 -6.42 -1.42
N ALA A 4 -33.40 -6.27 -1.91
CA ALA A 4 -32.49 -7.39 -2.18
C ALA A 4 -31.81 -7.84 -0.89
N GLY A 5 -32.08 -9.09 -0.47
CA GLY A 5 -31.52 -9.71 0.73
C GLY A 5 -29.99 -9.88 0.68
N LEU A 6 -29.45 -10.45 1.76
CA LEU A 6 -28.02 -10.80 1.86
C LEU A 6 -27.65 -11.84 0.79
N LEU A 7 -26.60 -11.56 0.01
CA LEU A 7 -25.99 -12.57 -0.87
C LEU A 7 -24.93 -13.34 -0.08
N THR A 8 -25.04 -14.66 -0.02
CA THR A 8 -24.07 -15.51 0.68
C THR A 8 -23.54 -16.60 -0.24
N LEU A 9 -22.21 -16.68 -0.34
CA LEU A 9 -21.48 -17.71 -1.08
C LEU A 9 -20.65 -18.50 -0.07
N VAL A 10 -20.94 -19.80 0.08
CA VAL A 10 -20.21 -20.69 0.99
C VAL A 10 -19.76 -21.93 0.22
N ASN A 11 -18.46 -22.24 0.25
CA ASN A 11 -17.88 -23.39 -0.47
C ASN A 11 -18.18 -23.37 -1.98
N VAL A 12 -18.10 -22.20 -2.60
CA VAL A 12 -18.37 -22.01 -4.03
C VAL A 12 -17.06 -21.90 -4.81
N LEU A 13 -16.99 -22.58 -5.97
CA LEU A 13 -15.92 -22.39 -6.95
C LEU A 13 -16.45 -21.58 -8.14
N LEU A 14 -15.85 -20.42 -8.39
CA LEU A 14 -16.12 -19.54 -9.52
C LEU A 14 -14.87 -19.51 -10.39
N LEU A 15 -14.88 -20.31 -11.45
CA LEU A 15 -13.72 -20.56 -12.29
C LEU A 15 -13.97 -20.04 -13.71
N LYS A 16 -13.07 -19.18 -14.21
CA LYS A 16 -13.04 -18.71 -15.61
C LYS A 16 -14.33 -18.07 -16.10
N ASN A 17 -15.08 -17.44 -15.19
CA ASN A 17 -16.23 -16.65 -15.57
C ASN A 17 -15.76 -15.36 -16.23
N ARG A 18 -16.53 -14.88 -17.20
CA ARG A 18 -16.28 -13.60 -17.86
C ARG A 18 -17.53 -12.74 -17.84
N ASN A 19 -17.46 -11.57 -17.22
CA ASN A 19 -18.48 -10.55 -17.30
C ASN A 19 -17.99 -9.40 -18.20
N MET A 20 -18.24 -9.55 -19.50
CA MET A 20 -17.73 -8.66 -20.56
C MET A 20 -18.81 -7.71 -21.08
N ALA A 21 -19.83 -7.36 -20.27
CA ALA A 21 -20.82 -6.40 -20.77
C ALA A 21 -20.06 -5.12 -21.21
N ASP A 22 -20.40 -4.67 -22.39
CA ASP A 22 -19.49 -4.29 -23.46
C ASP A 22 -19.03 -2.83 -23.34
N GLY A 23 -18.29 -2.49 -22.28
CA GLY A 23 -17.59 -1.20 -22.09
C GLY A 23 -18.48 0.05 -21.98
N GLU A 24 -19.72 -0.02 -22.48
CA GLU A 24 -20.80 0.97 -22.35
C GLU A 24 -21.91 0.48 -21.42
N ASP A 25 -21.96 -0.83 -21.09
CA ASP A 25 -22.97 -1.36 -20.19
C ASP A 25 -22.59 -1.09 -18.72
N PRO A 26 -23.31 -0.20 -18.00
CA PRO A 26 -23.04 0.13 -16.61
C PRO A 26 -23.21 -1.04 -15.64
N TYR A 27 -23.50 -2.26 -16.11
CA TYR A 27 -23.73 -3.47 -15.30
C TYR A 27 -22.60 -4.52 -15.36
N ALA A 28 -21.49 -4.23 -16.06
CA ALA A 28 -20.32 -5.12 -16.22
C ALA A 28 -19.41 -5.16 -14.96
N HIS A 29 -19.98 -5.46 -13.80
CA HIS A 29 -19.35 -5.27 -12.50
C HIS A 29 -18.30 -6.32 -12.14
N GLY A 30 -18.66 -7.29 -11.31
CA GLY A 30 -17.87 -8.48 -11.00
C GLY A 30 -18.69 -9.74 -11.09
N ILE A 31 -18.02 -10.89 -10.97
CA ILE A 31 -18.68 -12.21 -11.05
C ILE A 31 -19.73 -12.38 -9.95
N ALA A 32 -19.42 -11.92 -8.74
CA ALA A 32 -20.39 -11.77 -7.67
C ALA A 32 -20.59 -10.27 -7.39
N SER A 33 -21.80 -9.77 -7.62
CA SER A 33 -22.11 -8.35 -7.50
C SER A 33 -23.22 -8.09 -6.48
N CYS A 34 -22.99 -7.15 -5.56
CA CYS A 34 -23.98 -6.65 -4.60
C CYS A 34 -24.09 -5.13 -4.74
N LEU A 35 -25.15 -4.68 -5.42
CA LEU A 35 -25.41 -3.27 -5.65
C LEU A 35 -26.63 -2.84 -4.86
N ASN A 36 -26.44 -1.85 -3.98
CA ASN A 36 -27.47 -1.37 -3.10
C ASN A 36 -28.15 -2.53 -2.36
N CYS A 37 -27.40 -3.51 -1.84
CA CYS A 37 -27.95 -4.71 -1.23
C CYS A 37 -27.69 -4.75 0.28
N HIS A 38 -28.29 -5.71 0.99
CA HIS A 38 -28.09 -5.83 2.44
C HIS A 38 -26.66 -6.22 2.84
N GLY A 39 -25.83 -6.68 1.89
CA GLY A 39 -24.44 -7.07 2.08
C GLY A 39 -24.09 -8.28 1.24
N LEU A 40 -22.80 -8.60 1.21
CA LEU A 40 -22.26 -9.79 0.55
C LEU A 40 -21.33 -10.52 1.50
N THR A 41 -21.55 -11.82 1.66
CA THR A 41 -20.71 -12.69 2.49
C THR A 41 -20.16 -13.84 1.65
N VAL A 42 -18.84 -13.96 1.60
CA VAL A 42 -18.12 -15.04 0.94
C VAL A 42 -17.33 -15.81 1.99
N VAL A 43 -17.51 -17.12 2.05
CA VAL A 43 -16.83 -17.99 3.02
C VAL A 43 -16.29 -19.21 2.31
N GLN A 44 -15.03 -19.56 2.55
CA GLN A 44 -14.42 -20.81 2.07
C GLN A 44 -14.61 -21.03 0.56
N SER A 45 -14.58 -19.95 -0.21
CA SER A 45 -14.86 -19.99 -1.65
C SER A 45 -13.61 -19.68 -2.45
N THR A 46 -13.63 -20.04 -3.74
CA THR A 46 -12.52 -19.83 -4.67
C THR A 46 -13.01 -19.04 -5.89
N PHE A 47 -12.33 -17.94 -6.18
CA PHE A 47 -12.49 -17.17 -7.42
C PHE A 47 -11.21 -17.31 -8.22
N GLU A 48 -11.24 -18.05 -9.31
CA GLU A 48 -10.05 -18.38 -10.09
C GLU A 48 -10.20 -17.98 -11.55
N SER A 49 -9.21 -17.26 -12.07
CA SER A 49 -9.11 -16.88 -13.49
C SER A 49 -10.35 -16.17 -14.03
N ASN A 50 -11.07 -15.44 -13.18
CA ASN A 50 -12.24 -14.71 -13.62
C ASN A 50 -11.85 -13.37 -14.23
N PHE A 51 -12.71 -12.87 -15.10
CA PHE A 51 -12.53 -11.58 -15.74
C PHE A 51 -13.83 -10.79 -15.70
N ALA A 52 -13.77 -9.51 -15.36
CA ALA A 52 -14.90 -8.59 -15.49
C ALA A 52 -14.42 -7.19 -15.89
N HIS A 53 -15.31 -6.30 -16.30
CA HIS A 53 -14.89 -4.94 -16.65
C HIS A 53 -14.45 -4.15 -15.40
N THR A 54 -15.22 -4.15 -14.31
CA THR A 54 -14.89 -3.38 -13.09
C THR A 54 -14.06 -4.17 -12.08
N ALA A 55 -14.55 -5.33 -11.61
CA ALA A 55 -13.90 -6.11 -10.56
C ALA A 55 -13.89 -7.59 -10.90
N GLY A 56 -12.71 -8.19 -11.09
CA GLY A 56 -12.61 -9.53 -11.67
C GLY A 56 -13.32 -10.63 -10.88
N ALA A 57 -13.57 -10.44 -9.58
CA ALA A 57 -14.27 -11.38 -8.72
C ALA A 57 -15.53 -10.79 -8.06
N VAL A 58 -15.37 -9.80 -7.18
CA VAL A 58 -16.44 -9.29 -6.32
C VAL A 58 -16.62 -7.78 -6.49
N TYR A 59 -17.85 -7.34 -6.68
CA TYR A 59 -18.18 -5.92 -6.72
C TYR A 59 -19.26 -5.57 -5.70
N VAL A 60 -18.98 -4.59 -4.83
CA VAL A 60 -19.94 -4.16 -3.80
C VAL A 60 -20.09 -2.64 -3.80
N VAL A 61 -21.32 -2.14 -3.96
CA VAL A 61 -21.60 -0.70 -3.99
C VAL A 61 -22.77 -0.35 -3.11
N SER A 62 -22.64 0.72 -2.32
CA SER A 62 -23.72 1.36 -1.56
C SER A 62 -24.54 0.35 -0.73
N SER A 63 -23.84 -0.62 -0.15
CA SER A 63 -24.45 -1.78 0.53
C SER A 63 -24.12 -1.70 2.02
N PRO A 64 -25.10 -1.35 2.89
CA PRO A 64 -24.82 -1.03 4.29
C PRO A 64 -24.20 -2.18 5.10
N GLY A 65 -24.50 -3.44 4.75
CA GLY A 65 -23.86 -4.59 5.40
C GLY A 65 -22.48 -4.94 4.86
N GLY A 66 -22.00 -4.24 3.83
CA GLY A 66 -20.64 -4.36 3.34
C GLY A 66 -20.31 -5.64 2.60
N ALA A 67 -19.01 -5.85 2.42
CA ALA A 67 -18.41 -7.06 1.89
C ALA A 67 -17.66 -7.78 3.03
N THR A 68 -18.04 -9.02 3.31
CA THR A 68 -17.33 -9.90 4.25
C THR A 68 -16.79 -11.09 3.50
N ILE A 69 -15.46 -11.25 3.44
CA ILE A 69 -14.79 -12.32 2.71
C ILE A 69 -13.87 -13.07 3.68
N LEU A 70 -14.17 -14.34 3.92
CA LEU A 70 -13.53 -15.14 4.95
C LEU A 70 -12.95 -16.43 4.36
N ASN A 71 -11.71 -16.75 4.73
CA ASN A 71 -11.07 -18.04 4.43
C ASN A 71 -11.15 -18.43 2.95
N SER A 72 -11.03 -17.46 2.05
CA SER A 72 -11.29 -17.64 0.62
C SER A 72 -10.03 -17.39 -0.21
N THR A 73 -9.96 -18.03 -1.37
CA THR A 73 -8.84 -17.88 -2.31
C THR A 73 -9.31 -17.14 -3.55
N LEU A 74 -8.60 -16.07 -3.90
CA LEU A 74 -8.73 -15.37 -5.15
C LEU A 74 -7.40 -15.56 -5.89
N SER A 75 -7.46 -16.06 -7.12
CA SER A 75 -6.25 -16.24 -7.93
C SER A 75 -6.46 -15.96 -9.40
N GLY A 76 -5.57 -15.14 -9.96
CA GLY A 76 -5.52 -14.86 -11.40
C GLY A 76 -6.77 -14.15 -11.91
N ASN A 77 -7.52 -13.46 -11.05
CA ASN A 77 -8.65 -12.67 -11.52
C ASN A 77 -8.14 -11.33 -12.08
N ALA A 78 -8.86 -10.84 -13.08
CA ALA A 78 -8.49 -9.63 -13.77
C ALA A 78 -9.69 -8.74 -14.06
N ALA A 79 -9.41 -7.45 -14.17
CA ALA A 79 -10.40 -6.48 -14.64
C ALA A 79 -9.84 -5.48 -15.64
N ASP A 80 -10.74 -4.74 -16.29
CA ASP A 80 -10.37 -3.64 -17.18
C ASP A 80 -10.10 -2.34 -16.41
N THR A 81 -10.91 -1.96 -15.40
CA THR A 81 -10.87 -0.57 -14.88
C THR A 81 -10.55 -0.40 -13.41
N ASP A 82 -10.98 -1.28 -12.51
CA ASP A 82 -10.84 -1.00 -11.07
C ASP A 82 -9.91 -2.01 -10.44
N ALA A 83 -10.46 -3.17 -10.03
CA ALA A 83 -9.71 -4.13 -9.24
C ALA A 83 -9.62 -5.50 -9.93
N GLY A 84 -8.43 -6.11 -9.91
CA GLY A 84 -8.28 -7.46 -10.46
C GLY A 84 -9.21 -8.46 -9.75
N SER A 85 -9.50 -8.22 -8.47
CA SER A 85 -10.35 -9.09 -7.66
C SER A 85 -11.59 -8.39 -7.08
N ILE A 86 -11.42 -7.50 -6.10
CA ILE A 86 -12.54 -6.94 -5.35
C ILE A 86 -12.54 -5.41 -5.46
N ALA A 87 -13.64 -4.83 -5.94
CA ALA A 87 -13.86 -3.40 -5.83
C ALA A 87 -15.06 -3.12 -4.92
N VAL A 88 -14.88 -2.15 -4.02
CA VAL A 88 -15.91 -1.72 -3.05
C VAL A 88 -16.05 -0.20 -3.06
N GLU A 89 -17.29 0.27 -3.14
CA GLU A 89 -17.63 1.69 -3.08
C GLU A 89 -18.73 1.96 -2.03
N ASN A 90 -18.52 2.95 -1.16
CA ASN A 90 -19.52 3.40 -0.17
C ASN A 90 -20.05 2.27 0.73
N ALA A 91 -19.20 1.30 1.10
CA ALA A 91 -19.59 0.14 1.90
C ALA A 91 -18.43 -0.33 2.80
N PRO A 92 -18.71 -0.88 4.01
CA PRO A 92 -17.68 -1.44 4.87
C PRO A 92 -17.09 -2.74 4.28
N VAL A 93 -15.85 -3.05 4.64
CA VAL A 93 -15.13 -4.23 4.15
C VAL A 93 -14.48 -4.98 5.32
N HIS A 94 -14.67 -6.29 5.37
CA HIS A 94 -13.96 -7.20 6.25
C HIS A 94 -13.41 -8.39 5.45
N ILE A 95 -12.10 -8.51 5.40
CA ILE A 95 -11.39 -9.61 4.74
C ILE A 95 -10.53 -10.31 5.79
N SER A 96 -10.70 -11.62 5.95
CA SER A 96 -9.96 -12.39 6.96
C SER A 96 -9.57 -13.77 6.46
N GLY A 97 -8.34 -14.21 6.72
CA GLY A 97 -7.88 -15.56 6.37
C GLY A 97 -7.81 -15.81 4.85
N CYS A 98 -7.66 -14.77 4.04
CA CYS A 98 -7.77 -14.87 2.58
C CYS A 98 -6.40 -14.89 1.87
N SER A 99 -6.39 -15.34 0.62
CA SER A 99 -5.23 -15.24 -0.26
C SER A 99 -5.62 -14.64 -1.60
N PHE A 100 -4.86 -13.66 -2.07
CA PHE A 100 -4.97 -13.02 -3.38
C PHE A 100 -3.67 -13.26 -4.12
N ASN A 101 -3.71 -13.98 -5.25
CA ASN A 101 -2.52 -14.40 -5.97
C ASN A 101 -2.62 -14.04 -7.44
N ASP A 102 -1.66 -13.30 -7.96
CA ASP A 102 -1.58 -12.91 -9.37
C ASP A 102 -2.84 -12.16 -9.87
N GLU A 103 -3.43 -11.34 -8.99
CA GLU A 103 -4.56 -10.46 -9.35
C GLU A 103 -4.08 -9.29 -10.20
N LYS A 104 -4.80 -8.95 -11.27
CA LYS A 104 -4.26 -8.08 -12.30
C LYS A 104 -5.22 -7.03 -12.87
N VAL A 105 -4.72 -5.81 -13.07
CA VAL A 105 -5.31 -4.83 -14.00
C VAL A 105 -4.24 -4.18 -14.87
N GLU A 106 -4.36 -4.29 -16.19
CA GLU A 106 -3.38 -3.78 -17.16
C GLU A 106 -3.70 -2.40 -17.72
N SER A 107 -4.92 -1.90 -17.54
CA SER A 107 -5.33 -0.63 -18.13
C SER A 107 -4.78 0.56 -17.34
N PHE A 108 -4.25 1.53 -18.08
CA PHE A 108 -3.90 2.82 -17.51
C PHE A 108 -5.15 3.52 -16.95
N GLY A 109 -5.02 4.06 -15.73
CA GLY A 109 -6.13 4.67 -15.01
C GLY A 109 -6.83 3.75 -14.02
N ALA A 110 -6.48 2.46 -13.97
CA ALA A 110 -7.04 1.53 -13.00
C ALA A 110 -6.31 1.51 -11.66
N TRP A 111 -7.01 1.18 -10.57
CA TRP A 111 -6.47 1.29 -9.20
C TRP A 111 -6.72 0.03 -8.39
N GLY A 112 -5.68 -0.53 -7.74
CA GLY A 112 -5.82 -1.69 -6.88
C GLY A 112 -5.70 -3.02 -7.64
N GLY A 113 -4.50 -3.60 -7.74
CA GLY A 113 -4.32 -4.84 -8.51
C GLY A 113 -5.15 -6.00 -7.97
N ALA A 114 -5.36 -6.09 -6.65
CA ALA A 114 -6.32 -7.02 -6.04
C ALA A 114 -7.57 -6.31 -5.51
N LEU A 115 -7.39 -5.22 -4.76
CA LEU A 115 -8.44 -4.53 -4.01
C LEU A 115 -8.48 -3.03 -4.36
N ASN A 116 -9.65 -2.54 -4.77
CA ASN A 116 -9.92 -1.10 -4.88
C ASN A 116 -11.04 -0.72 -3.91
N ILE A 117 -10.77 0.16 -2.95
CA ILE A 117 -11.77 0.58 -1.97
C ILE A 117 -11.91 2.09 -1.95
N LEU A 118 -13.14 2.53 -2.20
CA LEU A 118 -13.50 3.93 -2.34
C LEU A 118 -14.56 4.31 -1.29
N ASN A 119 -14.34 5.45 -0.62
CA ASN A 119 -15.30 6.05 0.31
C ASN A 119 -15.77 5.10 1.42
N SER A 120 -14.85 4.31 1.99
CA SER A 120 -15.17 3.36 3.06
C SER A 120 -14.55 3.79 4.39
N THR A 121 -15.39 4.04 5.38
CA THR A 121 -14.95 4.45 6.72
C THR A 121 -14.54 3.28 7.60
N SER A 122 -14.72 2.04 7.13
CA SER A 122 -14.41 0.83 7.90
C SER A 122 -13.92 -0.28 6.98
N VAL A 123 -12.60 -0.34 6.79
CA VAL A 123 -11.92 -1.42 6.08
C VAL A 123 -11.04 -2.19 7.07
N VAL A 124 -11.28 -3.50 7.20
CA VAL A 124 -10.46 -4.40 8.01
C VAL A 124 -9.97 -5.53 7.13
N VAL A 125 -8.64 -5.69 7.05
CA VAL A 125 -8.01 -6.86 6.41
C VAL A 125 -7.08 -7.50 7.43
N GLU A 126 -7.30 -8.77 7.71
CA GLU A 126 -6.53 -9.50 8.71
C GLU A 126 -6.15 -10.91 8.23
N ASP A 127 -5.00 -11.41 8.69
CA ASP A 127 -4.54 -12.78 8.42
C ASP A 127 -4.57 -13.14 6.93
N THR A 128 -4.19 -12.19 6.07
CA THR A 128 -4.41 -12.24 4.62
C THR A 128 -3.09 -12.08 3.86
N ARG A 129 -2.96 -12.80 2.74
CA ARG A 129 -1.82 -12.71 1.84
C ARG A 129 -2.19 -12.08 0.50
N PHE A 130 -1.32 -11.19 0.02
CA PHE A 130 -1.28 -10.69 -1.35
C PHE A 130 0.06 -11.10 -1.98
N ASP A 131 0.02 -11.75 -3.13
CA ASP A 131 1.22 -12.28 -3.80
C ASP A 131 1.15 -12.04 -5.30
N GLY A 132 2.16 -11.38 -5.87
CA GLY A 132 2.26 -11.21 -7.32
C GLY A 132 1.18 -10.33 -7.95
N CYS A 133 0.44 -9.55 -7.16
CA CYS A 133 -0.62 -8.69 -7.69
C CYS A 133 -0.04 -7.51 -8.48
N TYR A 134 -0.69 -7.12 -9.58
CA TYR A 134 -0.20 -6.10 -10.49
C TYR A 134 -1.27 -5.08 -10.89
N VAL A 135 -0.87 -3.81 -10.99
CA VAL A 135 -1.70 -2.74 -11.54
C VAL A 135 -0.89 -1.73 -12.36
N ALA A 136 -1.44 -1.26 -13.47
CA ALA A 136 -0.80 -0.24 -14.31
C ALA A 136 -0.81 1.19 -13.71
N SER A 137 -1.62 1.48 -12.68
CA SER A 137 -1.61 2.79 -12.02
C SER A 137 -1.14 2.70 -10.57
N ALA A 138 -2.04 2.42 -9.62
CA ALA A 138 -1.77 2.60 -8.19
C ALA A 138 -2.22 1.43 -7.32
N GLY A 139 -1.38 1.01 -6.38
CA GLY A 139 -1.67 0.00 -5.37
C GLY A 139 -1.67 -1.41 -5.95
N GLY A 140 -0.47 -1.99 -6.17
CA GLY A 140 -0.35 -3.30 -6.81
C GLY A 140 -1.18 -4.41 -6.14
N ALA A 141 -1.40 -4.32 -4.83
CA ALA A 141 -2.39 -5.14 -4.12
C ALA A 141 -3.63 -4.32 -3.73
N LEU A 142 -3.46 -3.18 -3.06
CA LEU A 142 -4.54 -2.44 -2.44
C LEU A 142 -4.46 -0.95 -2.77
N HIS A 143 -5.58 -0.39 -3.22
CA HIS A 143 -5.78 1.05 -3.30
C HIS A 143 -6.91 1.50 -2.36
N LEU A 144 -6.64 2.56 -1.61
CA LEU A 144 -7.60 3.22 -0.71
C LEU A 144 -7.79 4.68 -1.13
N HIS A 145 -9.04 5.04 -1.42
CA HIS A 145 -9.43 6.43 -1.69
C HIS A 145 -10.47 6.89 -0.67
N ASN A 146 -10.23 8.04 -0.03
CA ASN A 146 -11.13 8.64 0.96
C ASN A 146 -11.65 7.60 1.98
N SER A 147 -10.74 6.78 2.49
CA SER A 147 -11.07 5.60 3.29
C SER A 147 -10.23 5.50 4.56
N THR A 148 -10.75 4.76 5.55
CA THR A 148 -10.02 4.42 6.78
C THR A 148 -9.90 2.92 6.91
N ALA A 149 -8.67 2.43 7.04
CA ALA A 149 -8.36 1.01 7.02
C ALA A 149 -7.45 0.55 8.15
N THR A 150 -7.58 -0.72 8.52
CA THR A 150 -6.62 -1.45 9.36
C THR A 150 -6.18 -2.74 8.67
N LEU A 151 -4.87 -2.93 8.53
CA LEU A 151 -4.25 -4.17 8.08
C LEU A 151 -3.54 -4.83 9.27
N THR A 152 -3.91 -6.05 9.63
CA THR A 152 -3.30 -6.79 10.75
C THR A 152 -2.79 -8.15 10.29
N ASN A 153 -1.55 -8.50 10.59
CA ASN A 153 -0.97 -9.80 10.20
C ASN A 153 -1.13 -10.07 8.69
N VAL A 154 -0.80 -9.07 7.87
CA VAL A 154 -0.86 -9.16 6.41
C VAL A 154 0.53 -9.43 5.85
N SER A 155 0.60 -10.30 4.84
CA SER A 155 1.80 -10.46 4.00
C SER A 155 1.52 -9.93 2.61
N CYS A 156 2.32 -8.99 2.13
CA CYS A 156 2.26 -8.50 0.75
C CYS A 156 3.62 -8.67 0.08
N SER A 157 3.68 -9.57 -0.90
CA SER A 157 4.93 -9.96 -1.54
C SER A 157 4.87 -9.90 -3.05
N SER A 158 5.96 -9.41 -3.65
CA SER A 158 6.14 -9.39 -5.11
C SER A 158 5.02 -8.66 -5.88
N CYS A 159 4.30 -7.76 -5.22
CA CYS A 159 3.30 -6.93 -5.88
C CYS A 159 3.98 -5.79 -6.65
N THR A 160 3.38 -5.41 -7.77
CA THR A 160 3.94 -4.40 -8.68
C THR A 160 2.90 -3.35 -9.07
N ALA A 161 3.32 -2.08 -9.08
CA ALA A 161 2.53 -1.00 -9.66
C ALA A 161 3.39 -0.15 -10.59
N ASP A 162 2.86 0.29 -11.73
CA ASP A 162 3.68 1.09 -12.65
C ASP A 162 3.83 2.55 -12.18
N THR A 163 2.85 3.10 -11.45
CA THR A 163 2.84 4.53 -11.09
C THR A 163 2.96 4.79 -9.59
N TYR A 164 2.13 4.19 -8.74
CA TYR A 164 2.11 4.55 -7.31
C TYR A 164 1.94 3.34 -6.41
N GLY A 165 2.90 3.08 -5.52
CA GLY A 165 2.72 2.10 -4.44
C GLY A 165 2.69 0.66 -4.94
N GLY A 166 3.84 -0.01 -4.94
CA GLY A 166 3.94 -1.37 -5.49
C GLY A 166 3.05 -2.38 -4.79
N CYS A 167 2.70 -2.16 -3.52
CA CYS A 167 1.66 -2.92 -2.83
C CYS A 167 0.43 -2.04 -2.49
N VAL A 168 0.64 -0.94 -1.77
CA VAL A 168 -0.44 -0.10 -1.24
C VAL A 168 -0.33 1.33 -1.76
N ALA A 169 -1.45 1.88 -2.23
CA ALA A 169 -1.56 3.30 -2.54
C ALA A 169 -2.70 3.94 -1.73
N LEU A 170 -2.41 5.09 -1.11
CA LEU A 170 -3.35 5.86 -0.30
C LEU A 170 -3.59 7.23 -0.94
N THR A 171 -4.86 7.61 -1.07
CA THR A 171 -5.26 8.96 -1.46
C THR A 171 -6.37 9.45 -0.54
N PHE A 172 -6.18 10.59 0.13
CA PHE A 172 -7.11 11.10 1.16
C PHE A 172 -7.47 10.05 2.22
N SER A 173 -6.53 9.16 2.57
CA SER A 173 -6.86 7.95 3.33
C SER A 173 -5.96 7.76 4.55
N ASN A 174 -6.54 7.15 5.58
CA ASN A 174 -5.83 6.79 6.80
C ASN A 174 -5.69 5.28 6.89
N LEU A 175 -4.46 4.81 7.07
CA LEU A 175 -4.17 3.39 7.17
C LEU A 175 -3.35 3.09 8.42
N THR A 176 -3.83 2.13 9.20
CA THR A 176 -3.04 1.52 10.27
C THR A 176 -2.59 0.11 9.89
N VAL A 177 -1.32 -0.20 10.09
CA VAL A 177 -0.72 -1.50 9.79
C VAL A 177 -0.07 -2.08 11.05
N ARG A 178 -0.34 -3.36 11.35
CA ARG A 178 0.16 -4.03 12.56
C ARG A 178 0.65 -5.44 12.28
N GLY A 179 1.87 -5.76 12.70
CA GLY A 179 2.36 -7.15 12.67
C GLY A 179 2.48 -7.72 11.26
N SER A 180 2.75 -6.88 10.25
CA SER A 180 2.68 -7.26 8.83
C SER A 180 4.07 -7.35 8.19
N THR A 181 4.12 -7.86 6.95
CA THR A 181 5.34 -7.94 6.14
C THR A 181 5.08 -7.47 4.72
N PHE A 182 5.95 -6.60 4.22
CA PHE A 182 5.97 -6.11 2.84
C PHE A 182 7.32 -6.45 2.22
N ASP A 183 7.36 -7.47 1.37
CA ASP A 183 8.60 -8.01 0.83
C ASP A 183 8.65 -7.93 -0.69
N SER A 184 9.77 -7.45 -1.22
CA SER A 184 10.07 -7.50 -2.66
C SER A 184 9.00 -6.84 -3.54
N ASN A 185 8.30 -5.81 -3.03
CA ASN A 185 7.31 -5.07 -3.81
C ASN A 185 8.01 -3.98 -4.65
N THR A 186 7.50 -3.74 -5.85
CA THR A 186 8.14 -2.84 -6.81
C THR A 186 7.17 -1.79 -7.32
N CYS A 187 7.60 -0.53 -7.35
CA CYS A 187 6.94 0.49 -8.15
C CYS A 187 7.89 1.11 -9.15
N TYR A 188 7.47 1.28 -10.40
CA TYR A 188 8.32 1.88 -11.43
C TYR A 188 8.39 3.41 -11.37
N PHE A 189 7.65 4.05 -10.46
CA PHE A 189 7.71 5.50 -10.28
C PHE A 189 7.90 5.90 -8.81
N THR A 190 6.93 5.70 -7.90
CA THR A 190 7.14 6.07 -6.47
C THR A 190 6.53 5.08 -5.47
N GLY A 191 7.27 4.82 -4.38
CA GLY A 191 6.84 3.99 -3.27
C GLY A 191 6.84 2.50 -3.60
N GLY A 192 7.94 1.80 -3.32
CA GLY A 192 8.07 0.38 -3.73
C GLY A 192 7.07 -0.53 -3.03
N ALA A 193 6.75 -0.27 -1.75
CA ALA A 193 5.64 -0.91 -1.05
C ALA A 193 4.45 0.04 -0.91
N PHE A 194 4.66 1.25 -0.39
CA PHE A 194 3.61 2.21 -0.06
C PHE A 194 3.82 3.53 -0.78
N HIS A 195 2.73 4.05 -1.33
CA HIS A 195 2.63 5.43 -1.75
C HIS A 195 1.51 6.15 -0.99
N LEU A 196 1.82 7.35 -0.49
CA LEU A 196 0.88 8.23 0.18
C LEU A 196 0.75 9.53 -0.60
N ASP A 197 -0.50 9.88 -0.89
CA ASP A 197 -0.88 11.09 -1.60
C ASP A 197 -1.98 11.85 -0.84
N ARG A 198 -2.00 13.18 -0.96
CA ARG A 198 -3.08 14.07 -0.51
C ARG A 198 -3.60 13.85 0.92
N ALA A 199 -2.96 14.49 1.91
CA ALA A 199 -3.38 14.45 3.31
C ALA A 199 -3.64 13.04 3.86
N SER A 200 -2.91 12.04 3.37
CA SER A 200 -3.00 10.66 3.84
C SER A 200 -2.10 10.42 5.06
N ALA A 201 -2.57 9.59 5.99
CA ALA A 201 -1.80 9.19 7.17
C ALA A 201 -1.55 7.69 7.21
N LEU A 202 -0.31 7.29 7.49
CA LEU A 202 0.09 5.90 7.69
C LEU A 202 0.68 5.72 9.09
N TYR A 203 0.08 4.81 9.84
CA TYR A 203 0.55 4.40 11.16
C TYR A 203 0.99 2.93 11.11
N VAL A 204 2.23 2.65 11.43
CA VAL A 204 2.81 1.31 11.29
C VAL A 204 3.40 0.84 12.61
N TYR A 205 3.00 -0.36 13.03
CA TYR A 205 3.45 -0.99 14.27
C TYR A 205 4.00 -2.39 13.99
N ASN A 206 5.19 -2.69 14.52
CA ASN A 206 5.77 -4.03 14.52
C ASN A 206 5.75 -4.71 13.15
N THR A 207 6.10 -3.97 12.09
CA THR A 207 5.98 -4.41 10.70
C THR A 207 7.33 -4.39 10.01
N THR A 208 7.51 -5.27 9.03
CA THR A 208 8.75 -5.38 8.26
C THR A 208 8.56 -4.95 6.80
N PHE A 209 9.53 -4.21 6.28
CA PHE A 209 9.64 -3.81 4.88
C PHE A 209 10.99 -4.27 4.35
N ASN A 210 10.97 -5.28 3.47
CA ASN A 210 12.18 -5.91 2.98
C ASN A 210 12.27 -5.83 1.46
N ASN A 211 13.44 -5.47 0.93
CA ASN A 211 13.76 -5.58 -0.49
C ASN A 211 12.78 -4.86 -1.44
N ASN A 212 12.06 -3.85 -0.96
CA ASN A 212 11.15 -3.09 -1.80
C ASN A 212 11.94 -2.08 -2.64
N THR A 213 11.48 -1.85 -3.88
CA THR A 213 12.20 -1.02 -4.85
C THR A 213 11.29 -0.02 -5.54
N ALA A 214 11.73 1.24 -5.61
CA ALA A 214 11.13 2.27 -6.46
C ALA A 214 12.09 3.42 -6.73
N PRO A 215 11.93 4.22 -7.79
CA PRO A 215 12.78 5.40 -8.00
C PRO A 215 12.82 6.37 -6.81
N TYR A 216 11.69 6.57 -6.13
CA TYR A 216 11.60 7.37 -4.90
C TYR A 216 10.96 6.57 -3.77
N GLY A 217 11.64 6.48 -2.63
CA GLY A 217 11.16 5.76 -1.45
C GLY A 217 11.07 4.26 -1.72
N GLY A 218 12.19 3.56 -1.58
CA GLY A 218 12.26 2.13 -1.93
C GLY A 218 11.18 1.29 -1.24
N ALA A 219 10.83 1.62 0.01
CA ALA A 219 9.65 1.06 0.68
C ALA A 219 8.48 2.04 0.69
N ILE A 220 8.67 3.26 1.21
CA ILE A 220 7.60 4.20 1.48
C ILE A 220 7.90 5.52 0.78
N ASN A 221 6.96 6.01 0.00
CA ASN A 221 6.96 7.38 -0.49
C ASN A 221 5.73 8.14 0.00
N GLY A 222 5.94 9.39 0.42
CA GLY A 222 4.88 10.35 0.69
C GLY A 222 5.16 11.64 -0.05
N GLN A 223 4.15 12.14 -0.76
CA GLN A 223 4.20 13.38 -1.49
C GLN A 223 2.92 14.19 -1.25
N GLU A 224 2.95 15.45 -1.68
CA GLU A 224 1.89 16.44 -1.43
C GLU A 224 1.72 16.78 0.06
N ASP A 225 0.91 17.80 0.32
CA ASP A 225 0.88 18.44 1.62
C ASP A 225 0.03 17.70 2.67
N ASP A 226 0.36 17.94 3.94
CA ASP A 226 -0.36 17.49 5.14
C ASP A 226 -0.40 15.97 5.36
N GLY A 227 0.53 15.21 4.77
CA GLY A 227 0.67 13.77 5.03
C GLY A 227 1.45 13.43 6.30
N LEU A 228 1.24 12.21 6.80
CA LEU A 228 1.89 11.71 8.02
C LEU A 228 2.34 10.25 7.84
N VAL A 229 3.56 9.95 8.28
CA VAL A 229 4.04 8.57 8.43
C VAL A 229 4.62 8.41 9.84
N GLU A 230 4.04 7.48 10.60
CA GLU A 230 4.51 7.08 11.93
C GLU A 230 4.91 5.60 11.94
N LEU A 231 6.14 5.32 12.37
CA LEU A 231 6.70 3.98 12.48
C LEU A 231 7.06 3.69 13.94
N HIS A 232 6.59 2.55 14.46
CA HIS A 232 6.84 2.10 15.83
C HIS A 232 7.28 0.63 15.83
N GLY A 233 8.48 0.34 16.34
CA GLY A 233 8.96 -1.04 16.43
C GLY A 233 9.15 -1.73 15.06
N CYS A 234 9.40 -0.96 14.01
CA CYS A 234 9.44 -1.47 12.63
C CYS A 234 10.86 -1.85 12.19
N SER A 235 10.95 -2.59 11.08
CA SER A 235 12.23 -2.89 10.42
C SER A 235 12.14 -2.65 8.92
N LEU A 236 12.99 -1.78 8.40
CA LEU A 236 13.11 -1.46 6.97
C LEU A 236 14.49 -1.91 6.50
N THR A 237 14.56 -3.05 5.81
CA THR A 237 15.83 -3.64 5.40
C THR A 237 15.97 -3.92 3.90
N GLY A 238 17.15 -3.66 3.34
CA GLY A 238 17.44 -4.01 1.95
C GLY A 238 16.59 -3.28 0.91
N ASN A 239 15.87 -2.22 1.29
CA ASN A 239 15.06 -1.45 0.35
C ASN A 239 15.98 -0.57 -0.49
N SER A 240 15.62 -0.40 -1.77
CA SER A 240 16.44 0.33 -2.71
C SER A 240 15.65 1.39 -3.47
N ALA A 241 16.27 2.55 -3.67
CA ALA A 241 15.75 3.59 -4.56
C ALA A 241 16.76 4.01 -5.62
N ALA A 242 16.26 4.57 -6.73
CA ALA A 242 17.13 5.07 -7.80
C ALA A 242 17.54 6.53 -7.58
N ASP A 243 16.68 7.36 -6.98
CA ASP A 243 16.94 8.80 -6.82
C ASP A 243 17.01 9.18 -5.32
N LYS A 244 15.92 8.99 -4.57
CA LYS A 244 15.85 9.47 -3.17
C LYS A 244 15.22 8.47 -2.22
N GLY A 245 15.79 8.39 -1.01
CA GLY A 245 15.24 7.65 0.11
C GLY A 245 15.27 6.15 -0.12
N GLY A 246 16.41 5.50 0.16
CA GLY A 246 16.57 4.07 -0.10
C GLY A 246 15.46 3.22 0.55
N ALA A 247 14.97 3.61 1.71
CA ALA A 247 13.72 3.09 2.27
C ALA A 247 12.57 4.09 2.20
N VAL A 248 12.78 5.34 2.65
CA VAL A 248 11.71 6.32 2.83
C VAL A 248 12.05 7.62 2.13
N HIS A 249 11.16 8.12 1.27
CA HIS A 249 11.25 9.45 0.68
C HIS A 249 9.99 10.26 0.97
N LEU A 250 10.17 11.47 1.49
CA LEU A 250 9.07 12.39 1.79
C LEU A 250 9.34 13.76 1.18
N GLU A 251 8.32 14.31 0.51
CA GLU A 251 8.41 15.59 -0.20
C GLU A 251 7.21 16.50 0.09
N SER A 252 7.37 17.38 1.09
CA SER A 252 6.52 18.54 1.39
C SER A 252 6.94 19.13 2.74
N ASP A 253 6.89 20.45 2.92
CA ASP A 253 7.16 21.12 4.21
C ASP A 253 6.07 20.91 5.27
N ARG A 254 4.92 20.38 4.85
CA ARG A 254 3.78 20.02 5.71
C ARG A 254 3.70 18.52 5.99
N PHE A 255 4.58 17.71 5.38
CA PHE A 255 4.67 16.28 5.68
C PHE A 255 5.46 16.03 6.96
N ALA A 256 4.96 15.12 7.80
CA ALA A 256 5.63 14.69 9.03
C ALA A 256 6.03 13.21 8.99
N PHE A 257 7.23 12.93 9.49
CA PHE A 257 7.77 11.59 9.67
C PHE A 257 8.27 11.39 11.08
N LEU A 258 7.78 10.33 11.72
CA LEU A 258 8.20 9.95 13.05
C LEU A 258 8.56 8.48 13.07
N ALA A 259 9.78 8.16 13.46
CA ALA A 259 10.20 6.79 13.69
C ALA A 259 10.61 6.60 15.16
N THR A 260 10.03 5.60 15.82
CA THR A 260 10.36 5.20 17.19
C THR A 260 10.72 3.72 17.21
N ASP A 261 11.80 3.36 17.92
CA ASP A 261 12.22 1.96 18.11
C ASP A 261 12.36 1.19 16.78
N THR A 262 12.81 1.87 15.72
CA THR A 262 12.78 1.35 14.34
C THR A 262 14.20 1.10 13.80
N LEU A 263 14.37 -0.02 13.09
CA LEU A 263 15.60 -0.38 12.40
C LEU A 263 15.55 0.02 10.93
N PHE A 264 16.56 0.73 10.45
CA PHE A 264 16.84 0.94 9.03
C PHE A 264 18.19 0.31 8.69
N ALA A 265 18.20 -0.79 7.94
CA ALA A 265 19.44 -1.50 7.65
C ALA A 265 19.64 -1.86 6.19
N ASN A 266 20.86 -1.66 5.67
CA ASN A 266 21.24 -2.05 4.32
C ASN A 266 20.34 -1.44 3.22
N ASN A 267 19.76 -0.27 3.46
CA ASN A 267 18.99 0.42 2.43
C ASN A 267 19.93 1.24 1.54
N THR A 268 19.63 1.31 0.24
CA THR A 268 20.54 1.87 -0.76
C THR A 268 19.83 2.85 -1.69
N VAL A 269 20.53 3.91 -2.07
CA VAL A 269 20.07 4.85 -3.10
C VAL A 269 21.25 5.50 -3.79
N ASP A 270 21.10 5.90 -5.05
CA ASP A 270 22.20 6.52 -5.79
C ASP A 270 22.43 7.98 -5.36
N GLU A 271 21.39 8.77 -5.03
CA GLU A 271 21.58 10.19 -4.68
C GLU A 271 21.46 10.50 -3.18
N LEU A 272 20.24 10.53 -2.63
CA LEU A 272 19.96 11.20 -1.35
C LEU A 272 19.35 10.25 -0.31
N GLY A 273 19.95 10.19 0.89
CA GLY A 273 19.34 9.56 2.07
C GLY A 273 19.27 8.04 1.96
N GLY A 274 20.36 7.35 2.34
CA GLY A 274 20.47 5.89 2.15
C GLY A 274 19.34 5.09 2.80
N ALA A 275 18.85 5.54 3.94
CA ALA A 275 17.58 5.07 4.51
C ALA A 275 16.45 6.07 4.26
N VAL A 276 16.62 7.32 4.68
CA VAL A 276 15.53 8.31 4.69
C VAL A 276 15.97 9.60 4.01
N ALA A 277 15.17 10.09 3.08
CA ALA A 277 15.33 11.41 2.46
C ALA A 277 14.10 12.27 2.73
N CYS A 278 14.31 13.40 3.41
CA CYS A 278 13.29 14.38 3.77
C CYS A 278 13.47 15.65 2.95
N THR A 279 12.76 15.75 1.83
CA THR A 279 12.77 16.93 0.96
C THR A 279 11.72 17.91 1.48
N ALA A 280 12.16 18.96 2.19
CA ALA A 280 11.32 19.91 2.92
C ALA A 280 10.54 19.35 4.13
N ALA A 281 10.34 18.04 4.24
CA ALA A 281 9.60 17.40 5.33
C ALA A 281 10.26 17.47 6.72
N ASN A 282 9.42 17.39 7.76
CA ASN A 282 9.86 17.28 9.14
C ASN A 282 10.06 15.82 9.50
N CYS A 283 11.26 15.45 9.92
CA CYS A 283 11.60 14.07 10.25
C CYS A 283 12.19 13.98 11.67
N SER A 284 11.71 13.03 12.45
CA SER A 284 12.12 12.76 13.83
C SER A 284 12.38 11.28 14.03
N PHE A 285 13.41 10.97 14.83
CA PHE A 285 13.83 9.62 15.14
C PHE A 285 14.14 9.49 16.62
N THR A 286 13.50 8.51 17.27
CA THR A 286 13.69 8.20 18.70
C THR A 286 14.05 6.71 18.81
N ASN A 287 15.13 6.37 19.53
CA ASN A 287 15.56 4.97 19.73
C ASN A 287 15.71 4.15 18.44
N CYS A 288 16.06 4.80 17.33
CA CYS A 288 16.22 4.14 16.05
C CYS A 288 17.66 3.65 15.83
N THR A 289 17.81 2.55 15.11
CA THR A 289 19.12 2.08 14.63
C THR A 289 19.22 2.26 13.13
N LEU A 290 20.22 2.98 12.66
CA LEU A 290 20.50 3.16 11.23
C LEU A 290 21.86 2.54 10.91
N ARG A 291 21.86 1.43 10.17
CA ARG A 291 23.05 0.59 9.97
C ARG A 291 23.29 0.26 8.49
N ASN A 292 24.51 0.42 8.02
CA ASN A 292 24.92 0.04 6.66
C ASN A 292 24.05 0.62 5.52
N ASN A 293 23.42 1.76 5.73
CA ASN A 293 22.71 2.44 4.65
C ASN A 293 23.71 3.18 3.77
N THR A 294 23.43 3.29 2.46
CA THR A 294 24.37 3.87 1.48
C THR A 294 23.66 4.86 0.55
N ALA A 295 24.25 6.04 0.38
CA ALA A 295 23.85 7.08 -0.57
C ALA A 295 25.05 7.94 -0.97
N ARG A 296 24.97 8.65 -2.10
CA ARG A 296 25.96 9.69 -2.48
C ARG A 296 25.98 10.86 -1.50
N LEU A 297 24.81 11.26 -0.98
CA LEU A 297 24.67 12.30 0.04
C LEU A 297 23.74 11.83 1.16
N GLY A 298 24.17 11.97 2.41
CA GLY A 298 23.41 11.50 3.57
C GLY A 298 23.32 9.98 3.62
N GLY A 299 24.45 9.31 3.93
CA GLY A 299 24.56 7.84 3.87
C GLY A 299 23.46 7.09 4.61
N ALA A 300 22.90 7.67 5.68
CA ALA A 300 21.68 7.16 6.31
C ALA A 300 20.49 8.11 6.13
N VAL A 301 20.66 9.38 6.49
CA VAL A 301 19.59 10.38 6.43
C VAL A 301 20.07 11.59 5.65
N TRP A 302 19.20 12.09 4.77
CA TRP A 302 19.36 13.39 4.13
C TRP A 302 18.11 14.25 4.40
N SER A 303 18.30 15.54 4.64
CA SER A 303 17.20 16.50 4.78
C SER A 303 17.56 17.85 4.18
N SER A 304 16.63 18.46 3.44
CA SER A 304 16.74 19.86 2.98
C SER A 304 16.04 20.86 3.88
N SER A 305 15.29 20.42 4.89
CA SER A 305 14.61 21.30 5.84
C SER A 305 15.52 21.67 7.00
N ALA A 306 15.47 22.94 7.42
CA ALA A 306 16.13 23.41 8.64
C ALA A 306 15.46 22.89 9.93
N LYS A 307 14.26 22.30 9.84
CA LYS A 307 13.51 21.71 10.97
C LYS A 307 13.75 20.20 11.10
N LEU A 308 15.00 19.77 11.06
CA LEU A 308 15.35 18.45 11.58
C LEU A 308 15.28 18.50 13.11
N LEU A 309 14.21 17.96 13.70
CA LEU A 309 14.12 17.76 15.15
C LEU A 309 14.96 16.52 15.50
N ALA A 310 15.79 16.65 16.52
CA ALA A 310 17.01 15.86 16.74
C ALA A 310 16.83 14.33 16.75
N LEU A 311 17.90 13.63 16.33
CA LEU A 311 18.17 12.23 16.63
C LEU A 311 18.34 12.06 18.15
N GLN A 312 17.25 11.86 18.88
CA GLN A 312 17.34 11.63 20.32
C GLN A 312 17.54 10.12 20.54
N GLU A 313 18.74 9.76 21.02
CA GLU A 313 19.15 8.38 21.34
C GLU A 313 19.27 7.41 20.14
N ALA A 314 19.32 7.91 18.90
CA ALA A 314 19.54 7.07 17.73
C ALA A 314 21.02 6.62 17.59
N ALA A 315 21.25 5.32 17.39
CA ALA A 315 22.58 4.75 17.15
C ALA A 315 22.84 4.65 15.64
N VAL A 316 23.82 5.43 15.15
CA VAL A 316 24.32 5.33 13.77
C VAL A 316 25.59 4.49 13.79
N VAL A 317 25.53 3.26 13.28
CA VAL A 317 26.66 2.32 13.29
C VAL A 317 27.14 2.08 11.87
N ALA A 318 28.32 2.63 11.56
CA ALA A 318 29.14 2.50 10.35
C ALA A 318 28.42 2.69 9.00
N THR A 319 28.62 3.86 8.38
CA THR A 319 28.44 4.09 6.94
C THR A 319 29.82 4.12 6.28
N LYS A 320 29.96 3.50 5.11
CA LYS A 320 31.22 3.44 4.35
C LYS A 320 31.46 4.76 3.58
N GLN A 321 31.29 5.88 4.25
CA GLN A 321 31.73 7.24 3.93
C GLN A 321 31.27 8.11 5.11
N ASN A 322 32.23 8.58 5.90
CA ASN A 322 32.00 9.46 7.04
C ASN A 322 31.61 10.86 6.55
N THR A 323 30.31 11.17 6.54
CA THR A 323 29.81 12.54 6.76
C THR A 323 28.31 12.49 7.09
N VAL A 324 27.95 12.86 8.33
CA VAL A 324 26.64 13.50 8.55
C VAL A 324 26.78 14.91 7.98
N GLU A 325 26.60 15.05 6.66
CA GLU A 325 26.41 16.36 6.05
C GLU A 325 24.95 16.76 6.24
N ALA A 326 24.62 17.27 7.42
CA ALA A 326 23.45 18.15 7.56
C ALA A 326 23.81 19.45 6.81
N TYR A 327 23.54 19.50 5.51
CA TYR A 327 23.83 20.66 4.67
C TYR A 327 22.82 21.78 4.97
N MET A 328 23.03 22.49 6.08
CA MET A 328 22.31 23.72 6.43
C MET A 328 22.68 24.84 5.45
N ARG A 329 22.09 24.89 4.25
CA ARG A 329 22.15 26.10 3.42
C ARG A 329 21.28 27.18 4.06
N ARG A 330 21.91 28.05 4.85
CA ARG A 330 21.34 29.35 5.18
C ARG A 330 21.31 30.19 3.90
N ARG A 331 20.12 30.62 3.48
CA ARG A 331 19.93 31.91 2.81
C ARG A 331 18.97 32.73 3.66
#